data_AF-A0A7C0YJT8-F1
#
_entry.id   AF-A0A7C0YJT8-F1
#
_cell.length_a   1.000
_cell.length_b   1.000
_cell.length_c   1.000
_cell.angle_alpha   90.00
_cell.angle_beta   90.00
_cell.angle_gamma   90.00
#
_symmetry.space_group_name_H-M   'P 1'
#
loop_
_entity.id
_entity.type
_entity.pdbx_description
1 polymer ?
#
loop_
_entity_poly.entity_id
_entity_poly.type
_entity_poly.pdbx_seq_one_letter_code
_entity_poly.pdbx_strand_id
1 'polypeptide(L)'
;MGVTEEPRFVLKSIPGVELIEFDRSGLDSRCCGAGGAARKVFHDNAIAMGRLTIDEAVGKGADRLVLSCPACYSKVNEAMEGYDKQIRIVDIMELIAELISGD
;
A
#
# COMPACT_ATOMS: atom_id res chain seq x y z
N MET A 1 -3.46 -12.56 6.61
CA MET A 1 -4.91 -12.36 6.80
C MET A 1 -5.58 -12.69 5.47
N GLY A 2 -6.62 -13.53 5.45
CA GLY A 2 -7.27 -13.99 4.22
C GLY A 2 -8.30 -13.01 3.65
N VAL A 3 -8.30 -11.77 4.13
CA VAL A 3 -9.19 -10.68 3.71
C VAL A 3 -8.54 -10.00 2.52
N THR A 4 -9.12 -10.19 1.34
CA THR A 4 -8.54 -9.71 0.08
C THR A 4 -9.56 -9.02 -0.81
N GLU A 5 -10.82 -9.47 -0.80
CA GLU A 5 -11.86 -8.92 -1.66
C GLU A 5 -12.52 -7.68 -1.07
N GLU A 6 -12.65 -7.60 0.26
CA GLU A 6 -13.37 -6.55 0.94
C GLU A 6 -12.75 -5.15 0.73
N PRO A 7 -11.42 -4.95 0.82
CA PRO A 7 -10.81 -3.66 0.49
C PRO A 7 -11.00 -3.29 -0.99
N ARG A 8 -10.95 -4.28 -1.90
CA ARG A 8 -11.16 -4.06 -3.34
C ARG A 8 -12.59 -3.64 -3.63
N PHE A 9 -13.55 -4.26 -2.97
CA PHE A 9 -14.96 -3.92 -3.06
C PHE A 9 -15.20 -2.48 -2.63
N VAL A 10 -14.63 -2.06 -1.50
CA VAL A 10 -14.71 -0.66 -1.04
C VAL A 10 -14.13 0.30 -2.08
N LEU A 11 -12.91 0.04 -2.58
CA LEU A 11 -12.26 0.92 -3.56
C LEU A 11 -13.06 1.04 -4.87
N LYS A 12 -13.58 -0.07 -5.39
CA LYS A 12 -14.41 -0.08 -6.62
C LYS A 12 -15.76 0.62 -6.44
N SER A 13 -16.21 0.81 -5.20
CA SER A 13 -17.49 1.47 -4.91
C SER A 13 -17.38 3.00 -4.90
N ILE A 14 -16.16 3.55 -4.97
CA ILE A 14 -15.92 5.00 -4.96
C ILE A 14 -16.04 5.54 -6.40
N PRO A 15 -16.96 6.50 -6.67
CA PRO A 15 -17.07 7.10 -8.00
C PRO A 15 -15.78 7.78 -8.45
N GLY A 16 -15.35 7.50 -9.68
CA GLY A 16 -14.14 8.10 -10.26
C GLY A 16 -12.81 7.45 -9.84
N VAL A 17 -12.84 6.44 -8.97
CA VAL A 17 -11.64 5.66 -8.63
C VAL A 17 -11.49 4.48 -9.59
N GLU A 18 -10.31 4.36 -10.18
CA GLU A 18 -9.87 3.17 -10.91
C GLU A 18 -8.97 2.32 -10.00
N LEU A 19 -9.33 1.05 -9.82
CA LEU A 19 -8.48 0.11 -9.09
C LEU A 19 -7.44 -0.51 -10.03
N ILE A 20 -6.17 -0.14 -9.84
CA ILE A 20 -5.04 -0.76 -10.54
C ILE A 20 -4.52 -1.92 -9.70
N GLU A 21 -4.59 -3.13 -10.25
CA GLU A 21 -4.06 -4.33 -9.60
C GLU A 21 -2.58 -4.56 -9.93
N PHE A 22 -1.84 -5.01 -8.92
CA PHE A 22 -0.51 -5.57 -9.07
C PHE A 22 -0.54 -6.90 -9.81
N ASP A 23 0.60 -7.29 -10.40
CA ASP A 23 0.68 -8.56 -11.14
C ASP A 23 0.46 -9.75 -10.20
N ARG A 24 0.94 -9.61 -8.96
CA ARG A 24 0.64 -10.52 -7.86
C ARG A 24 -0.37 -9.86 -6.93
N SER A 25 -1.56 -10.43 -6.87
CA SER A 25 -2.70 -9.87 -6.14
C SER A 25 -3.42 -10.93 -5.30
N GLY A 26 -4.41 -10.51 -4.51
CA GLY A 26 -5.13 -11.41 -3.61
C GLY A 26 -4.21 -12.12 -2.62
N LEU A 27 -4.30 -13.44 -2.55
CA LEU A 27 -3.47 -14.27 -1.68
C LEU A 27 -2.00 -14.38 -2.14
N ASP A 28 -1.68 -13.98 -3.36
CA ASP A 28 -0.30 -13.95 -3.90
C ASP A 28 0.38 -12.58 -3.69
N SER A 29 -0.30 -11.64 -3.04
CA SER A 29 0.22 -10.29 -2.80
C SER A 29 1.58 -10.32 -2.08
N ARG A 30 2.50 -9.47 -2.53
CA ARG A 30 3.83 -9.34 -1.90
C ARG A 30 3.71 -8.75 -0.49
N CYS A 31 4.54 -9.25 0.42
CA CYS A 31 4.63 -8.73 1.79
C CYS A 31 5.34 -7.37 1.81
N CYS A 32 4.80 -6.43 2.60
CA CYS A 32 5.39 -5.10 2.81
C CYS A 32 6.64 -5.09 3.72
N GLY A 33 7.00 -6.23 4.34
CA GLY A 33 8.15 -6.34 5.25
C GLY A 33 7.89 -5.91 6.70
N ALA A 34 6.68 -5.43 7.03
CA ALA A 34 6.34 -4.94 8.37
C ALA A 34 6.09 -6.05 9.42
N GLY A 35 5.76 -7.27 8.96
CA GLY A 35 5.31 -8.36 9.83
C GLY A 35 6.45 -9.15 10.48
N GLY A 36 6.14 -9.77 11.63
CA GLY A 36 7.01 -10.70 12.33
C GLY A 36 8.33 -10.08 12.79
N ALA A 37 9.35 -10.92 12.96
CA ALA A 37 10.68 -10.47 13.38
C ALA A 37 11.43 -9.69 12.29
N ALA A 38 11.00 -9.75 11.03
CA ALA A 38 11.69 -9.13 9.90
C ALA A 38 11.88 -7.63 10.09
N ARG A 39 10.84 -6.92 10.55
CA ARG A 39 10.89 -5.48 10.82
C ARG A 39 12.03 -5.06 11.76
N LYS A 40 12.38 -5.91 12.73
CA LYS A 40 13.39 -5.63 13.77
C LYS A 40 14.75 -6.27 13.47
N VAL A 41 14.76 -7.51 13.01
CA VAL A 41 15.98 -8.31 12.84
C VAL A 41 16.61 -8.12 11.47
N PHE A 42 15.79 -7.89 10.44
CA PHE A 42 16.21 -7.75 9.05
C PHE A 42 15.70 -6.44 8.47
N HIS A 43 16.04 -5.33 9.15
CA HIS A 43 15.49 -4.02 8.88
C HIS A 43 15.71 -3.57 7.42
N ASP A 44 16.95 -3.69 6.91
CA ASP A 44 17.27 -3.27 5.53
C ASP A 44 16.49 -4.06 4.49
N ASN A 45 16.30 -5.36 4.71
CA ASN A 45 15.47 -6.20 3.86
C ASN A 45 13.99 -5.76 3.94
N ALA A 46 13.49 -5.42 5.13
CA ALA A 46 12.13 -4.92 5.30
C ALA A 46 11.92 -3.58 4.56
N ILE A 47 12.91 -2.67 4.59
CA ILE A 47 12.88 -1.43 3.80
C ILE A 47 12.89 -1.73 2.30
N ALA A 48 13.76 -2.63 1.84
CA ALA A 48 13.82 -3.02 0.43
C ALA A 48 12.48 -3.61 -0.06
N MET A 49 11.82 -4.43 0.76
CA MET A 49 10.49 -4.97 0.44
C MET A 49 9.42 -3.88 0.32
N GLY A 50 9.43 -2.88 1.20
CA GLY A 50 8.54 -1.71 1.09
C GLY A 50 8.79 -0.91 -0.20
N ARG A 51 10.06 -0.73 -0.59
CA ARG A 51 10.44 -0.06 -1.85
C ARG A 51 9.98 -0.81 -3.09
N LEU A 52 10.02 -2.14 -3.08
CA LEU A 52 9.45 -2.94 -4.19
C LEU A 52 7.94 -2.69 -4.39
N THR A 53 7.19 -2.47 -3.30
CA THR A 53 5.77 -2.10 -3.39
C THR A 53 5.58 -0.72 -4.01
N ILE A 54 6.43 0.26 -3.63
CA ILE A 54 6.42 1.61 -4.20
C ILE A 54 6.74 1.56 -5.71
N ASP A 55 7.77 0.80 -6.07
CA ASP A 55 8.22 0.62 -7.45
C ASP A 55 7.14 0.07 -8.36
N GLU A 56 6.41 -0.93 -7.88
CA GLU A 56 5.34 -1.56 -8.64
C GLU A 56 4.16 -0.60 -8.84
N ALA A 57 3.79 0.16 -7.81
CA ALA A 57 2.74 1.18 -7.90
C ALA A 57 3.09 2.30 -8.88
N VAL A 58 4.31 2.85 -8.78
CA VAL A 58 4.83 3.87 -9.69
C VAL A 58 4.93 3.33 -11.11
N GLY A 59 5.45 2.11 -11.29
CA GLY A 59 5.62 1.47 -12.59
C GLY A 59 4.30 1.19 -13.32
N LYS A 60 3.19 1.03 -12.58
CA LYS A 60 1.84 0.90 -13.14
C LYS A 60 1.11 2.24 -13.33
N GLY A 61 1.76 3.36 -13.00
CA GLY A 61 1.18 4.70 -13.17
C GLY A 61 0.08 5.03 -12.17
N ALA A 62 0.10 4.44 -10.98
CA ALA A 62 -0.89 4.76 -9.95
C ALA A 62 -0.62 6.15 -9.32
N ASP A 63 -1.67 6.93 -9.11
CA ASP A 63 -1.56 8.22 -8.41
C ASP A 63 -1.40 8.05 -6.89
N ARG A 64 -2.01 6.99 -6.34
CA ARG A 64 -2.05 6.70 -4.91
C ARG A 64 -1.79 5.21 -4.65
N LEU A 65 -1.00 4.91 -3.63
CA LEU A 65 -0.81 3.57 -3.09
C LEU A 65 -1.65 3.44 -1.82
N VAL A 66 -2.78 2.72 -1.92
CA VAL A 66 -3.71 2.55 -0.79
C VAL A 66 -3.40 1.27 -0.02
N LEU A 67 -3.29 1.39 1.31
CA LEU A 67 -2.99 0.28 2.21
C LEU A 67 -4.10 0.14 3.26
N SER A 68 -4.55 -1.09 3.51
CA SER A 68 -5.59 -1.39 4.50
C SER A 68 -5.06 -1.92 5.83
N CYS A 69 -3.74 -2.08 5.95
CA CYS A 69 -3.08 -2.56 7.15
C CYS A 69 -2.18 -1.45 7.73
N PRO A 70 -2.42 -0.97 8.96
CA PRO A 70 -1.62 0.10 9.56
C PRO A 70 -0.13 -0.21 9.64
N ALA A 71 0.22 -1.50 9.83
CA ALA A 71 1.62 -1.92 9.86
C ALA A 71 2.29 -1.79 8.49
N CYS A 72 1.59 -2.15 7.40
CA CYS A 72 2.10 -1.95 6.06
C CYS A 72 2.13 -0.47 5.70
N TYR A 73 1.11 0.30 6.04
CA TYR A 73 1.11 1.75 5.87
C TYR A 73 2.35 2.39 6.51
N SER A 74 2.63 2.08 7.78
CA SER A 74 3.80 2.59 8.49
C SER A 74 5.12 2.16 7.82
N LYS A 75 5.25 0.90 7.40
CA LYS A 75 6.49 0.41 6.79
C LYS A 75 6.73 0.98 5.39
N VAL A 76 5.70 1.15 4.58
CA VAL A 76 5.86 1.71 3.24
C VAL A 76 6.20 3.20 3.32
N ASN A 77 5.62 3.94 4.27
CA ASN A 77 6.04 5.32 4.55
C ASN A 77 7.50 5.40 5.01
N GLU A 78 7.90 4.53 5.95
CA GLU A 78 9.30 4.42 6.39
C GLU A 78 10.24 4.09 5.20
N ALA A 79 9.81 3.25 4.27
CA ALA A 79 10.58 2.88 3.09
C ALA A 79 10.69 4.00 2.02
N MET A 80 9.75 4.95 2.03
CA MET A 80 9.72 6.14 1.18
C MET A 80 10.74 7.20 1.60
N GLU A 81 11.17 7.19 2.88
CA GLU A 81 12.16 8.14 3.39
C GLU A 81 13.46 8.07 2.58
N GLY A 82 13.84 9.20 1.99
CA GLY A 82 15.05 9.32 1.16
C GLY A 82 15.03 8.49 -0.12
N TYR A 83 13.85 8.05 -0.59
CA TYR A 83 13.73 7.27 -1.82
C TYR A 83 13.58 8.16 -3.07
N ASP A 84 14.11 7.70 -4.20
CA ASP A 84 14.18 8.46 -5.45
C ASP A 84 12.86 8.50 -6.22
N LYS A 85 11.98 7.53 -5.96
CA LYS A 85 10.60 7.49 -6.48
C LYS A 85 9.62 8.03 -5.47
N GLN A 86 8.48 8.50 -5.95
CA GLN A 86 7.45 9.14 -5.13
C GLN A 86 6.05 8.68 -5.57
N ILE A 87 5.19 8.40 -4.61
CA ILE A 87 3.76 8.15 -4.78
C ILE A 87 3.04 8.54 -3.50
N ARG A 88 1.79 9.02 -3.58
CA ARG A 88 1.00 9.31 -2.37
C ARG A 88 0.58 8.00 -1.71
N ILE A 89 1.13 7.71 -0.54
CA ILE A 89 0.74 6.55 0.27
C ILE A 89 -0.44 6.97 1.14
N VAL A 90 -1.53 6.19 1.12
CA VAL A 90 -2.78 6.53 1.81
C VAL A 90 -3.30 5.33 2.58
N ASP A 91 -3.76 5.52 3.81
CA ASP A 91 -4.51 4.47 4.52
C ASP A 91 -5.96 4.43 4.00
N ILE A 92 -6.55 3.24 3.86
CA ILE A 92 -7.92 3.13 3.34
C ILE A 92 -8.94 3.93 4.17
N MET A 93 -8.73 4.06 5.48
CA MET A 93 -9.60 4.84 6.36
C MET A 93 -9.42 6.34 6.15
N GLU A 94 -8.20 6.79 5.85
CA GLU A 94 -7.91 8.18 5.47
C GLU A 94 -8.61 8.53 4.17
N LEU A 95 -8.51 7.65 3.15
CA LEU A 95 -9.22 7.83 1.88
C LEU A 95 -10.74 7.96 2.09
N ILE A 96 -11.33 7.11 2.93
CA ILE A 96 -12.77 7.19 3.24
C ILE A 96 -13.10 8.50 3.95
N ALA A 97 -12.25 8.96 4.87
CA ALA A 97 -12.46 10.21 5.59
C ALA A 97 -12.40 11.44 4.67
N GLU A 98 -11.47 11.48 3.71
CA GLU A 98 -11.40 12.52 2.66
C GLU A 98 -12.72 12.60 1.88
N LEU A 99 -13.25 11.44 1.46
CA LEU A 99 -14.50 11.37 0.70
C LEU A 99 -15.74 11.82 1.48
N ILE A 100 -15.78 11.59 2.79
CA ILE A 100 -16.89 12.04 3.65
C ILE A 100 -16.78 13.55 3.92
N SER A 101 -15.56 14.07 4.01
CA SER A 101 -15.29 15.49 4.33
C SER A 101 -15.46 16.41 3.11
N GLY A 102 -15.44 15.84 1.89
CA GLY A 102 -15.61 16.59 0.64
C GLY A 102 -14.31 17.16 0.07
N ASP A 103 -13.17 16.58 0.48
CA ASP A 103 -11.82 16.96 0.03
C ASP A 103 -11.38 16.24 -1.26
#